data_AF-A0A068WIX3-F1
#
_entry.id   AF-A0A068WIX3-F1
#
_cell.length_a   1.000
_cell.length_b   1.000
_cell.length_c   1.000
_cell.angle_alpha   90.00
_cell.angle_beta   90.00
_cell.angle_gamma   90.00
#
_symmetry.space_group_name_H-M   'P 1'
#
loop_
_entity.id
_entity.type
_entity.pdbx_description
1 polymer ?
#
loop_
_entity_poly.entity_id
_entity_poly.type
_entity_poly.pdbx_seq_one_letter_code
_entity_poly.pdbx_strand_id
1 'polypeptide(L)'
;MCALLLLIPIVNERENKSINAVEDYVTYLLSAVRVALKSQDLYSSLHKHHLRDLLRGLNGLTRFDANKRLLLEGHILDDITTMLEIAKVLPELKVNTLLQSPVPNTNSDNLATEVVRLLWQLCFLSETREQLSQHPSLISLCREFGDSSRSPTCRETVEGFLWSLSQPLTDFEGGNIKYTPLSATGNPYGYIVFACNRTNHRKTVDFLKRSLKRRGYNVYFEPERMEMEKALEDASALILCLSYSFSTSPFCRQQVLSALSYGVALVPVLLESNYEPETWLHYLLATVIYTSFTDRDDFERAAESLSLALTKYGIVRAITSTDDDPDPSESVSPPSVASPWRSIALKNHTGPGVRLQLLSESSNASTPTPGECATASVCQNCQRSSFSTFSRLRSGSCSGSQAFLVWSNGEESVASSRLQSQQQWEEEQEAVLAYQAPSPAVRLWDVERVQRWLGESGLAHYTQALSWLDGNLLWELAWHRIRSCNAFFSNLEHHLNMPQHDQVLFFNTLALLADVS
;
A
#
# COMPACT_ATOMS: atom_id res chain seq x y z
N MET A 1 -9.46 25.57 -12.52
CA MET A 1 -9.49 24.13 -12.86
C MET A 1 -8.12 23.55 -13.22
N CYS A 2 -7.48 23.90 -14.35
CA CYS A 2 -6.23 23.22 -14.78
C CYS A 2 -5.13 23.18 -13.68
N ALA A 3 -4.88 24.31 -13.01
CA ALA A 3 -3.88 24.39 -11.93
C ALA A 3 -4.21 23.42 -10.77
N LEU A 4 -5.48 23.35 -10.35
CA LEU A 4 -5.98 22.41 -9.34
C LEU A 4 -5.63 20.97 -9.76
N LEU A 5 -6.03 20.54 -10.96
CA LEU A 5 -5.77 19.18 -11.45
C LEU A 5 -4.28 18.84 -11.60
N LEU A 6 -3.42 19.85 -11.82
CA LEU A 6 -1.96 19.70 -11.88
C LEU A 6 -1.29 19.68 -10.49
N LEU A 7 -1.89 20.31 -9.48
CA LEU A 7 -1.40 20.32 -8.09
C LEU A 7 -1.80 19.05 -7.32
N ILE A 8 -2.94 18.42 -7.67
CA ILE A 8 -3.42 17.17 -7.05
C ILE A 8 -2.35 16.08 -6.84
N PRO A 9 -1.46 15.78 -7.80
CA PRO A 9 -0.40 14.77 -7.61
C PRO A 9 0.87 15.29 -6.93
N ILE A 10 1.02 16.61 -6.71
CA ILE A 10 2.26 17.24 -6.20
C ILE A 10 2.16 17.58 -4.71
N VAL A 11 1.00 18.11 -4.30
CA VAL A 11 0.71 18.58 -2.93
C VAL A 11 0.82 17.45 -1.90
N ASN A 12 1.34 17.69 -0.70
CA ASN A 12 1.28 16.71 0.42
C ASN A 12 0.07 16.96 1.34
N GLU A 13 -0.22 16.05 2.29
CA GLU A 13 -1.41 16.14 3.14
C GLU A 13 -1.43 17.42 4.01
N ARG A 14 -0.26 17.92 4.44
CA ARG A 14 -0.14 19.15 5.23
C ARG A 14 -0.55 20.35 4.38
N GLU A 15 0.00 20.48 3.19
CA GLU A 15 -0.36 21.50 2.21
C GLU A 15 -1.83 21.38 1.79
N ASN A 16 -2.33 20.16 1.56
CA ASN A 16 -3.73 19.89 1.24
C ASN A 16 -4.69 20.44 2.32
N LYS A 17 -4.34 20.28 3.60
CA LYS A 17 -5.08 20.86 4.73
C LYS A 17 -4.97 22.39 4.75
N SER A 18 -3.78 22.95 4.50
CA SER A 18 -3.57 24.40 4.43
C SER A 18 -4.33 25.07 3.26
N ILE A 19 -4.41 24.43 2.09
CA ILE A 19 -5.13 24.98 0.93
C ILE A 19 -6.64 24.96 1.19
N ASN A 20 -7.19 23.84 1.67
CA ASN A 20 -8.62 23.73 2.03
C ASN A 20 -9.04 24.76 3.10
N ALA A 21 -8.14 25.17 3.99
CA ALA A 21 -8.42 26.17 5.02
C ALA A 21 -8.54 27.61 4.49
N VAL A 22 -8.20 27.85 3.21
CA VAL A 22 -8.28 29.17 2.55
C VAL A 22 -9.25 29.14 1.36
N GLU A 23 -9.20 28.09 0.54
CA GLU A 23 -10.10 27.88 -0.60
C GLU A 23 -10.66 26.45 -0.58
N ASP A 24 -11.98 26.30 -0.48
CA ASP A 24 -12.66 25.01 -0.66
C ASP A 24 -12.70 24.62 -2.14
N TYR A 25 -11.55 24.17 -2.62
CA TYR A 25 -11.37 23.68 -3.98
C TYR A 25 -12.05 22.30 -4.19
N VAL A 26 -12.40 21.58 -3.12
CA VAL A 26 -13.14 20.31 -3.17
C VAL A 26 -14.57 20.58 -3.64
N THR A 27 -15.27 21.52 -3.00
CA THR A 27 -16.58 22.01 -3.45
C THR A 27 -16.52 22.65 -4.83
N TYR A 28 -15.44 23.35 -5.18
CA TYR A 28 -15.24 23.85 -6.55
C TYR A 28 -15.16 22.70 -7.57
N LEU A 29 -14.44 21.61 -7.28
CA LEU A 29 -14.37 20.44 -8.17
C LEU A 29 -15.71 19.68 -8.24
N LEU A 30 -16.42 19.52 -7.13
CA LEU A 30 -17.79 18.99 -7.09
C LEU A 30 -18.73 19.83 -7.96
N SER A 31 -18.65 21.16 -7.89
CA SER A 31 -19.47 22.07 -8.72
C SER A 31 -19.21 21.86 -10.21
N ALA A 32 -17.97 21.57 -10.60
CA ALA A 32 -17.61 21.29 -11.99
C ALA A 32 -18.13 19.93 -12.47
N VAL A 33 -18.03 18.90 -11.63
CA VAL A 33 -18.65 17.59 -11.91
C VAL A 33 -20.16 17.76 -12.10
N ARG A 34 -20.84 18.47 -11.20
CA ARG A 34 -22.29 18.76 -11.29
C ARG A 34 -22.71 19.56 -12.52
N VAL A 35 -21.83 20.38 -13.09
CA VAL A 35 -22.07 21.05 -14.38
C VAL A 35 -21.85 20.10 -15.56
N ALA A 36 -20.89 19.16 -15.49
CA ALA A 36 -20.70 18.12 -16.50
C ALA A 36 -21.83 17.07 -16.49
N LEU A 37 -22.36 16.67 -15.32
CA LEU A 37 -23.46 15.69 -15.22
C LEU A 37 -24.78 16.22 -15.80
N LYS A 38 -24.91 17.54 -15.97
CA LYS A 38 -26.07 18.20 -16.57
C LYS A 38 -25.94 18.40 -18.09
N SER A 39 -24.81 18.04 -18.70
CA SER A 39 -24.56 18.20 -20.14
C SER A 39 -24.54 16.84 -20.86
N GLN A 40 -25.15 16.81 -22.06
CA GLN A 40 -25.33 15.58 -22.85
C GLN A 40 -24.00 14.98 -23.36
N ASP A 41 -22.96 15.81 -23.47
CA ASP A 41 -21.60 15.44 -23.88
C ASP A 41 -20.65 15.22 -22.68
N LEU A 42 -21.18 15.28 -21.44
CA LEU A 42 -20.45 15.16 -20.18
C LEU A 42 -19.29 16.18 -20.09
N TYR A 43 -19.48 17.37 -20.64
CA TYR A 43 -18.52 18.49 -20.62
C TYR A 43 -19.00 19.63 -19.73
N SER A 44 -18.20 20.01 -18.74
CA SER A 44 -18.50 21.17 -17.89
C SER A 44 -18.10 22.46 -18.60
N SER A 45 -18.99 23.01 -19.41
CA SER A 45 -18.77 24.24 -20.21
C SER A 45 -18.16 25.41 -19.42
N LEU A 46 -18.63 25.66 -18.20
CA LEU A 46 -18.12 26.71 -17.29
C LEU A 46 -16.65 26.51 -16.91
N HIS A 47 -16.23 25.26 -16.70
CA HIS A 47 -14.90 24.88 -16.22
C HIS A 47 -13.96 24.38 -17.33
N LYS A 48 -14.50 24.18 -18.54
CA LYS A 48 -13.83 23.75 -19.77
C LYS A 48 -13.15 22.37 -19.71
N HIS A 49 -13.70 21.43 -18.95
CA HIS A 49 -13.18 20.06 -18.78
C HIS A 49 -14.29 19.01 -18.96
N HIS A 50 -13.93 17.82 -19.45
CA HIS A 50 -14.84 16.66 -19.47
C HIS A 50 -14.92 15.99 -18.09
N LEU A 51 -16.05 15.33 -17.81
CA LEU A 51 -16.28 14.54 -16.60
C LEU A 51 -15.13 13.58 -16.29
N ARG A 52 -14.53 12.95 -17.32
CA ARG A 52 -13.40 12.03 -17.20
C ARG A 52 -12.19 12.66 -16.48
N ASP A 53 -11.86 13.91 -16.80
CA ASP A 53 -10.68 14.58 -16.24
C ASP A 53 -10.97 15.14 -14.84
N LEU A 54 -12.23 15.55 -14.60
CA LEU A 54 -12.72 15.95 -13.29
C LEU A 54 -12.79 14.76 -12.31
N LEU A 55 -13.24 13.60 -12.78
CA LEU A 55 -13.30 12.33 -12.02
C LEU A 55 -11.90 11.81 -11.69
N ARG A 56 -10.94 11.95 -12.61
CA ARG A 56 -9.50 11.71 -12.32
C ARG A 56 -8.98 12.65 -11.23
N GLY A 57 -9.44 13.90 -11.22
CA GLY A 57 -9.23 14.83 -10.11
C GLY A 57 -9.78 14.28 -8.79
N LEU A 58 -11.07 13.91 -8.74
CA LEU A 58 -11.70 13.34 -7.55
C LEU A 58 -10.95 12.10 -7.02
N ASN A 59 -10.61 11.15 -7.91
CA ASN A 59 -9.82 9.95 -7.58
C ASN A 59 -8.37 10.25 -7.14
N GLY A 60 -7.87 11.46 -7.38
CA GLY A 60 -6.62 11.96 -6.83
C GLY A 60 -6.81 12.64 -5.46
N LEU A 61 -7.91 13.38 -5.27
CA LEU A 61 -8.24 14.01 -3.97
C LEU A 61 -8.52 13.00 -2.88
N THR A 62 -9.16 11.88 -3.20
CA THR A 62 -9.45 10.80 -2.25
C THR A 62 -8.22 10.02 -1.77
N ARG A 63 -6.99 10.41 -2.14
CA ARG A 63 -5.79 9.92 -1.44
C ARG A 63 -5.69 10.44 0.00
N PHE A 64 -6.17 11.65 0.25
CA PHE A 64 -6.19 12.25 1.60
C PHE A 64 -7.47 11.88 2.33
N ASP A 65 -7.38 11.54 3.62
CA ASP A 65 -8.56 11.15 4.42
C ASP A 65 -9.40 12.40 4.80
N ALA A 66 -8.76 13.55 5.00
CA ALA A 66 -9.45 14.85 5.18
C ALA A 66 -10.38 15.23 4.01
N ASN A 67 -9.96 14.98 2.76
CA ASN A 67 -10.79 15.30 1.59
C ASN A 67 -12.00 14.35 1.46
N LYS A 68 -11.96 13.14 2.03
CA LYS A 68 -13.11 12.21 2.01
C LYS A 68 -14.28 12.78 2.81
N ARG A 69 -14.00 13.39 3.96
CA ARG A 69 -14.99 14.04 4.82
C ARG A 69 -15.68 15.21 4.08
N LEU A 70 -14.89 16.11 3.48
CA LEU A 70 -15.41 17.21 2.65
C LEU A 70 -16.24 16.73 1.43
N LEU A 71 -15.83 15.65 0.77
CA LEU A 71 -16.60 15.06 -0.34
C LEU A 71 -17.94 14.47 0.14
N LEU A 72 -17.95 13.85 1.33
CA LEU A 72 -19.15 13.26 1.94
C LEU A 72 -20.14 14.33 2.42
N GLU A 73 -19.65 15.36 3.11
CA GLU A 73 -20.39 16.59 3.44
C GLU A 73 -20.94 17.28 2.18
N GLY A 74 -20.15 17.26 1.10
CA GLY A 74 -20.54 17.74 -0.22
C GLY A 74 -21.60 16.90 -0.95
N HIS A 75 -22.10 15.81 -0.38
CA HIS A 75 -23.07 14.87 -0.96
C HIS A 75 -22.59 14.12 -2.24
N ILE A 76 -21.32 13.70 -2.29
CA ILE A 76 -20.75 12.96 -3.45
C ILE A 76 -21.49 11.66 -3.81
N LEU A 77 -22.21 11.02 -2.88
CA LEU A 77 -22.88 9.73 -3.13
C LEU A 77 -24.01 9.83 -4.16
N ASP A 78 -24.69 10.98 -4.25
CA ASP A 78 -25.74 11.23 -5.25
C ASP A 78 -25.13 11.47 -6.64
N ASP A 79 -24.00 12.18 -6.72
CA ASP A 79 -23.24 12.34 -7.96
C ASP A 79 -22.65 11.00 -8.43
N ILE A 80 -22.19 10.14 -7.51
CA ILE A 80 -21.71 8.78 -7.81
C ILE A 80 -22.83 7.91 -8.37
N THR A 81 -24.02 7.96 -7.76
CA THR A 81 -25.21 7.24 -8.27
C THR A 81 -25.56 7.71 -9.69
N THR A 82 -25.62 9.03 -9.89
CA THR A 82 -25.85 9.66 -11.20
C THR A 82 -24.79 9.24 -12.24
N MET A 83 -23.52 9.20 -11.86
CA MET A 83 -22.42 8.79 -12.74
C MET A 83 -22.50 7.31 -13.16
N LEU A 84 -22.96 6.42 -12.27
CA LEU A 84 -23.17 5.00 -12.58
C LEU A 84 -24.42 4.76 -13.43
N GLU A 85 -25.50 5.51 -13.22
CA GLU A 85 -26.68 5.48 -14.09
C GLU A 85 -26.32 5.94 -15.52
N ILE A 86 -25.56 7.03 -15.66
CA ILE A 86 -25.00 7.46 -16.95
C ILE A 86 -24.10 6.37 -17.55
N ALA A 87 -23.25 5.72 -16.75
CA ALA A 87 -22.41 4.62 -17.21
C ALA A 87 -23.25 3.43 -17.73
N LYS A 88 -24.44 3.18 -17.16
CA LYS A 88 -25.34 2.10 -17.56
C LYS A 88 -26.03 2.37 -18.91
N VAL A 89 -26.37 3.63 -19.20
CA VAL A 89 -27.05 4.02 -20.47
C VAL A 89 -26.06 4.39 -21.60
N LEU A 90 -24.78 4.61 -21.28
CA LEU A 90 -23.71 4.86 -22.28
C LEU A 90 -23.61 3.85 -23.46
N PRO A 91 -23.90 2.54 -23.32
CA PRO A 91 -23.95 1.61 -24.46
C PRO A 91 -25.05 1.96 -25.47
N GLU A 92 -26.19 2.45 -25.00
CA GLU A 92 -27.38 2.76 -25.81
C GLU A 92 -27.23 4.13 -26.50
N LEU A 93 -26.71 5.13 -25.78
CA LEU A 93 -26.47 6.49 -26.31
C LEU A 93 -25.64 6.50 -27.61
N LYS A 94 -24.70 5.56 -27.75
CA LYS A 94 -23.75 5.52 -28.88
C LYS A 94 -24.33 5.00 -30.19
N VAL A 95 -25.54 4.46 -30.20
CA VAL A 95 -26.20 3.98 -31.43
C VAL A 95 -26.79 5.15 -32.24
N ASN A 96 -27.21 6.23 -31.57
CA ASN A 96 -28.01 7.29 -32.19
C ASN A 96 -27.26 8.59 -32.53
N THR A 97 -26.00 8.76 -32.10
CA THR A 97 -25.25 10.02 -32.28
C THR A 97 -23.93 9.82 -33.04
N LEU A 98 -24.04 9.65 -34.36
CA LEU A 98 -22.91 9.81 -35.25
C LEU A 98 -22.57 11.30 -35.45
N LEU A 99 -21.26 11.61 -35.40
CA LEU A 99 -20.60 12.87 -35.80
C LEU A 99 -20.59 14.04 -34.78
N GLN A 100 -19.51 14.84 -34.88
CA GLN A 100 -19.33 16.21 -34.36
C GLN A 100 -19.02 16.45 -32.86
N SER A 101 -18.39 15.51 -32.15
CA SER A 101 -17.59 15.84 -30.95
C SER A 101 -16.38 14.90 -30.79
N PRO A 102 -15.19 15.38 -30.38
CA PRO A 102 -14.01 14.54 -30.12
C PRO A 102 -14.12 13.80 -28.77
N VAL A 103 -15.21 13.04 -28.57
CA VAL A 103 -15.53 12.37 -27.31
C VAL A 103 -14.42 11.36 -26.93
N PRO A 104 -13.70 11.54 -25.81
CA PRO A 104 -12.45 10.82 -25.55
C PRO A 104 -12.68 9.41 -25.00
N ASN A 105 -12.85 8.44 -25.90
CA ASN A 105 -12.82 6.96 -25.70
C ASN A 105 -13.26 6.48 -24.30
N THR A 106 -14.46 6.90 -23.87
CA THR A 106 -15.07 6.46 -22.62
C THR A 106 -16.16 5.45 -22.96
N ASN A 107 -15.91 4.17 -22.69
CA ASN A 107 -16.93 3.11 -22.68
C ASN A 107 -17.61 3.06 -21.30
N SER A 108 -18.70 2.30 -21.20
CA SER A 108 -19.42 2.05 -19.94
C SER A 108 -18.47 1.52 -18.86
N ASP A 109 -17.73 0.45 -19.16
CA ASP A 109 -16.78 -0.20 -18.25
C ASP A 109 -15.74 0.76 -17.64
N ASN A 110 -15.10 1.63 -18.43
CA ASN A 110 -14.06 2.53 -17.90
C ASN A 110 -14.64 3.62 -17.00
N LEU A 111 -15.84 4.13 -17.32
CA LEU A 111 -16.52 5.11 -16.44
C LEU A 111 -16.93 4.43 -15.13
N ALA A 112 -17.58 3.26 -15.20
CA ALA A 112 -17.93 2.47 -14.01
C ALA A 112 -16.69 2.13 -13.18
N THR A 113 -15.58 1.73 -13.79
CA THR A 113 -14.31 1.44 -13.10
C THR A 113 -13.79 2.64 -12.30
N GLU A 114 -13.69 3.82 -12.91
CA GLU A 114 -13.20 5.03 -12.21
C GLU A 114 -14.18 5.51 -11.12
N VAL A 115 -15.49 5.36 -11.32
CA VAL A 115 -16.52 5.78 -10.34
C VAL A 115 -16.61 4.81 -9.16
N VAL A 116 -16.55 3.49 -9.40
CA VAL A 116 -16.49 2.49 -8.31
C VAL A 116 -15.15 2.60 -7.56
N ARG A 117 -14.04 2.92 -8.25
CA ARG A 117 -12.75 3.21 -7.61
C ARG A 117 -12.83 4.42 -6.67
N LEU A 118 -13.57 5.47 -7.05
CA LEU A 118 -13.81 6.63 -6.19
C LEU A 118 -14.60 6.22 -4.94
N LEU A 119 -15.71 5.50 -5.13
CA LEU A 119 -16.54 5.01 -4.03
C LEU A 119 -15.76 4.10 -3.08
N TRP A 120 -14.93 3.21 -3.62
CA TRP A 120 -14.05 2.33 -2.85
C TRP A 120 -13.03 3.10 -2.01
N GLN A 121 -12.40 4.16 -2.54
CA GLN A 121 -11.54 5.02 -1.72
C GLN A 121 -12.29 5.76 -0.62
N LEU A 122 -13.52 6.22 -0.88
CA LEU A 122 -14.37 6.83 0.15
C LEU A 122 -14.75 5.82 1.26
N CYS A 123 -14.85 4.53 0.95
CA CYS A 123 -15.18 3.46 1.91
C CYS A 123 -14.07 3.09 2.91
N PHE A 124 -12.91 3.76 2.87
CA PHE A 124 -11.94 3.70 3.97
C PHE A 124 -12.24 4.70 5.09
N LEU A 125 -13.26 5.56 4.91
CA LEU A 125 -13.86 6.40 5.95
C LEU A 125 -15.09 5.68 6.53
N SER A 126 -15.23 5.69 7.86
CA SER A 126 -16.36 5.09 8.60
C SER A 126 -17.70 5.71 8.21
N GLU A 127 -17.73 7.04 8.20
CA GLU A 127 -18.89 7.88 7.92
C GLU A 127 -19.50 7.55 6.54
N THR A 128 -18.68 7.22 5.54
CA THR A 128 -19.13 6.78 4.20
C THR A 128 -19.89 5.45 4.27
N ARG A 129 -19.44 4.50 5.09
CA ARG A 129 -20.08 3.17 5.20
C ARG A 129 -21.41 3.25 5.93
N GLU A 130 -21.49 4.10 6.95
CA GLU A 130 -22.73 4.38 7.67
C GLU A 130 -23.77 5.00 6.73
N GLN A 131 -23.39 5.98 5.91
CA GLN A 131 -24.28 6.53 4.89
C GLN A 131 -24.65 5.49 3.81
N LEU A 132 -23.70 4.68 3.32
CA LEU A 132 -23.98 3.64 2.32
C LEU A 132 -24.99 2.58 2.76
N SER A 133 -25.15 2.34 4.07
CA SER A 133 -26.23 1.48 4.58
C SER A 133 -27.63 1.98 4.20
N GLN A 134 -27.78 3.27 3.90
CA GLN A 134 -29.02 3.93 3.50
C GLN A 134 -29.21 3.94 1.97
N HIS A 135 -28.19 3.58 1.18
CA HIS A 135 -28.19 3.54 -0.29
C HIS A 135 -27.99 2.11 -0.86
N PRO A 136 -28.85 1.12 -0.54
CA PRO A 136 -28.72 -0.24 -1.06
C PRO A 136 -28.86 -0.33 -2.59
N SER A 137 -29.57 0.63 -3.20
CA SER A 137 -29.65 0.77 -4.65
C SER A 137 -28.29 0.98 -5.30
N LEU A 138 -27.47 1.89 -4.77
CA LEU A 138 -26.10 2.15 -5.24
C LEU A 138 -25.22 0.90 -5.15
N ILE A 139 -25.30 0.15 -4.04
CA ILE A 139 -24.57 -1.13 -3.87
C ILE A 139 -25.03 -2.16 -4.91
N SER A 140 -26.33 -2.23 -5.21
CA SER A 140 -26.86 -3.13 -6.25
C SER A 140 -26.42 -2.75 -7.66
N LEU A 141 -26.33 -1.44 -7.97
CA LEU A 141 -25.85 -0.92 -9.24
C LEU A 141 -24.35 -1.21 -9.44
N CYS A 142 -23.53 -1.04 -8.40
CA CYS A 142 -22.13 -1.47 -8.43
C CYS A 142 -21.99 -2.97 -8.71
N ARG A 143 -22.82 -3.82 -8.08
CA ARG A 143 -22.81 -5.27 -8.32
C ARG A 143 -23.19 -5.62 -9.76
N GLU A 144 -24.21 -4.97 -10.31
CA GLU A 144 -24.62 -5.17 -11.71
C GLU A 144 -23.47 -4.92 -12.70
N PHE A 145 -22.61 -3.92 -12.45
CA PHE A 145 -21.39 -3.74 -13.25
C PHE A 145 -20.38 -4.88 -13.06
N GLY A 146 -20.23 -5.42 -11.84
CA GLY A 146 -19.38 -6.60 -11.61
C GLY A 146 -19.87 -7.84 -12.36
N ASP A 147 -21.17 -8.11 -12.31
CA ASP A 147 -21.79 -9.29 -12.92
C ASP A 147 -21.85 -9.20 -14.47
N SER A 148 -22.04 -7.99 -15.02
CA SER A 148 -22.26 -7.78 -16.47
C SER A 148 -21.03 -7.31 -17.26
N SER A 149 -20.00 -6.75 -16.60
CA SER A 149 -18.87 -6.13 -17.31
C SER A 149 -17.97 -7.16 -18.01
N ARG A 150 -17.57 -6.79 -19.23
CA ARG A 150 -16.55 -7.51 -20.02
C ARG A 150 -15.12 -7.09 -19.66
N SER A 151 -14.95 -5.99 -18.94
CA SER A 151 -13.64 -5.51 -18.49
C SER A 151 -13.22 -6.23 -17.21
N PRO A 152 -12.10 -7.00 -17.20
CA PRO A 152 -11.63 -7.66 -15.98
C PRO A 152 -11.31 -6.64 -14.89
N THR A 153 -10.76 -5.47 -15.25
CA THR A 153 -10.45 -4.38 -14.30
C THR A 153 -11.70 -3.79 -13.65
N CYS A 154 -12.83 -3.74 -14.36
CA CYS A 154 -14.09 -3.28 -13.77
C CYS A 154 -14.57 -4.28 -12.71
N ARG A 155 -14.53 -5.58 -13.02
CA ARG A 155 -14.90 -6.64 -12.07
C ARG A 155 -13.97 -6.70 -10.86
N GLU A 156 -12.64 -6.70 -11.05
CA GLU A 156 -11.66 -6.63 -9.94
C GLU A 156 -11.91 -5.41 -9.03
N THR A 157 -12.34 -4.27 -9.61
CA THR A 157 -12.65 -3.04 -8.84
C THR A 157 -13.96 -3.15 -8.06
N VAL A 158 -15.00 -3.77 -8.63
CA VAL A 158 -16.28 -4.05 -7.95
C VAL A 158 -16.10 -5.11 -6.86
N GLU A 159 -15.35 -6.18 -7.14
CA GLU A 159 -15.01 -7.24 -6.18
C GLU A 159 -14.24 -6.67 -4.98
N GLY A 160 -13.21 -5.85 -5.19
CA GLY A 160 -12.48 -5.17 -4.13
C GLY A 160 -13.34 -4.20 -3.30
N PHE A 161 -14.21 -3.43 -3.97
CA PHE A 161 -15.20 -2.58 -3.29
C PHE A 161 -16.16 -3.38 -2.39
N LEU A 162 -16.78 -4.43 -2.92
CA LEU A 162 -17.73 -5.26 -2.18
C LEU A 162 -17.06 -6.06 -1.06
N TRP A 163 -15.85 -6.57 -1.28
CA TRP A 163 -15.04 -7.21 -0.24
C TRP A 163 -14.70 -6.21 0.87
N SER A 164 -14.26 -5.00 0.51
CA SER A 164 -13.91 -3.96 1.48
C SER A 164 -15.08 -3.58 2.38
N LEU A 165 -16.31 -3.53 1.84
CA LEU A 165 -17.53 -3.33 2.64
C LEU A 165 -17.86 -4.50 3.58
N SER A 166 -17.49 -5.74 3.25
CA SER A 166 -17.76 -6.92 4.07
C SER A 166 -16.85 -7.04 5.31
N GLN A 167 -15.68 -6.40 5.28
CA GLN A 167 -14.72 -6.42 6.39
C GLN A 167 -14.92 -5.27 7.39
N PRO A 168 -14.54 -5.44 8.66
CA PRO A 168 -14.47 -4.34 9.62
C PRO A 168 -13.43 -3.30 9.18
N LEU A 169 -13.66 -2.03 9.52
CA LEU A 169 -12.63 -1.00 9.40
C LEU A 169 -11.59 -1.15 10.53
N THR A 170 -10.33 -0.90 10.18
CA THR A 170 -9.30 -0.56 11.17
C THR A 170 -9.22 0.95 11.25
N ASP A 171 -9.47 1.50 12.44
CA ASP A 171 -9.22 2.92 12.71
C ASP A 171 -7.72 3.13 12.94
N PHE A 172 -7.10 3.93 12.06
CA PHE A 172 -5.69 4.32 12.18
C PHE A 172 -5.50 5.63 12.95
N GLU A 173 -6.53 6.47 13.09
CA GLU A 173 -6.48 7.76 13.78
C GLU A 173 -6.71 7.57 15.29
N GLY A 174 -7.61 6.65 15.69
CA GLY A 174 -7.98 6.37 17.09
C GLY A 174 -6.98 5.57 17.93
N GLY A 175 -5.72 5.43 17.49
CA GLY A 175 -4.61 4.89 18.29
C GLY A 175 -4.66 3.41 18.69
N ASN A 176 -5.76 2.69 18.47
CA ASN A 176 -5.95 1.29 18.85
C ASN A 176 -5.34 0.29 17.83
N ILE A 177 -4.33 0.73 17.07
CA ILE A 177 -3.50 -0.16 16.26
C ILE A 177 -2.65 -0.98 17.24
N LYS A 178 -2.96 -2.26 17.42
CA LYS A 178 -2.03 -3.18 18.10
C LYS A 178 -0.75 -3.21 17.29
N TYR A 179 0.36 -2.68 17.82
CA TYR A 179 1.66 -2.59 17.13
C TYR A 179 2.34 -3.95 16.80
N THR A 180 1.69 -5.08 17.10
CA THR A 180 2.20 -6.45 16.90
C THR A 180 2.46 -6.91 15.45
N PRO A 181 1.66 -6.55 14.41
CA PRO A 181 1.83 -7.12 13.06
C PRO A 181 2.99 -6.50 12.27
N LEU A 182 3.83 -5.66 12.87
CA LEU A 182 5.12 -5.26 12.31
C LEU A 182 6.26 -6.24 12.66
N SER A 183 6.05 -7.16 13.61
CA SER A 183 7.14 -8.00 14.16
C SER A 183 6.71 -9.40 14.61
N ALA A 184 5.47 -9.80 14.36
CA ALA A 184 4.96 -11.14 14.66
C ALA A 184 4.01 -11.62 13.56
N THR A 185 4.03 -12.93 13.30
CA THR A 185 3.07 -13.65 12.45
C THR A 185 2.62 -14.94 13.14
N GLY A 186 1.40 -15.37 12.89
CA GLY A 186 0.89 -16.68 13.31
C GLY A 186 1.53 -17.85 12.57
N ASN A 187 2.01 -17.66 11.33
CA ASN A 187 2.63 -18.70 10.51
C ASN A 187 4.03 -18.29 10.03
N PRO A 188 5.13 -18.61 10.75
CA PRO A 188 6.49 -18.27 10.32
C PRO A 188 6.98 -19.06 9.07
N TYR A 189 6.21 -20.04 8.58
CA TYR A 189 6.53 -20.82 7.37
C TYR A 189 5.62 -20.49 6.17
N GLY A 190 4.61 -19.64 6.40
CA GLY A 190 3.63 -19.21 5.40
C GLY A 190 4.22 -18.36 4.28
N TYR A 191 3.39 -17.98 3.32
CA TYR A 191 3.83 -17.28 2.12
C TYR A 191 4.42 -15.89 2.39
N ILE A 192 5.45 -15.52 1.62
CA ILE A 192 5.86 -14.12 1.46
C ILE A 192 5.10 -13.52 0.29
N VAL A 193 4.14 -12.66 0.62
CA VAL A 193 3.23 -11.99 -0.30
C VAL A 193 3.72 -10.57 -0.57
N PHE A 194 3.33 -9.98 -1.70
CA PHE A 194 3.79 -8.65 -2.14
C PHE A 194 2.60 -7.74 -2.47
N ALA A 195 2.40 -6.68 -1.67
CA ALA A 195 1.45 -5.62 -1.98
C ALA A 195 2.15 -4.55 -2.82
N CYS A 196 1.83 -4.51 -4.12
CA CYS A 196 2.42 -3.60 -5.09
C CYS A 196 1.40 -3.16 -6.15
N ASN A 197 1.59 -1.98 -6.73
CA ASN A 197 0.84 -1.58 -7.92
C ASN A 197 1.35 -2.37 -9.15
N ARG A 198 0.46 -3.07 -9.86
CA ARG A 198 0.81 -3.97 -10.98
C ARG A 198 1.49 -3.28 -12.17
N THR A 199 1.34 -1.96 -12.35
CA THR A 199 1.92 -1.25 -13.53
C THR A 199 3.35 -0.77 -13.32
N ASN A 200 3.69 -0.35 -12.09
CA ASN A 200 4.93 0.38 -11.80
C ASN A 200 5.92 -0.52 -11.05
N HIS A 201 7.22 -0.24 -11.16
CA HIS A 201 8.32 -0.99 -10.50
C HIS A 201 8.33 -2.51 -10.72
N ARG A 202 7.53 -3.04 -11.66
CA ARG A 202 7.37 -4.48 -11.91
C ARG A 202 8.70 -5.23 -12.06
N LYS A 203 9.70 -4.63 -12.73
CA LYS A 203 11.05 -5.21 -12.88
C LYS A 203 11.74 -5.44 -11.53
N THR A 204 11.62 -4.48 -10.61
CA THR A 204 12.18 -4.54 -9.25
C THR A 204 11.44 -5.56 -8.41
N VAL A 205 10.10 -5.59 -8.45
CA VAL A 205 9.28 -6.61 -7.76
C VAL A 205 9.57 -8.02 -8.28
N ASP A 206 9.68 -8.18 -9.60
CA ASP A 206 10.09 -9.43 -10.26
C ASP A 206 11.51 -9.87 -9.86
N PHE A 207 12.45 -8.93 -9.67
CA PHE A 207 13.77 -9.21 -9.13
C PHE A 207 13.68 -9.66 -7.67
N LEU A 208 13.01 -8.90 -6.80
CA LEU A 208 12.82 -9.22 -5.38
C LEU A 208 12.26 -10.63 -5.19
N LYS A 209 11.17 -10.96 -5.89
CA LYS A 209 10.55 -12.29 -5.82
C LYS A 209 11.51 -13.41 -6.19
N ARG A 210 12.30 -13.26 -7.26
CA ARG A 210 13.32 -14.25 -7.66
C ARG A 210 14.50 -14.29 -6.69
N SER A 211 14.94 -13.15 -6.17
CA SER A 211 16.08 -13.02 -5.26
C SER A 211 15.80 -13.61 -3.87
N LEU A 212 14.56 -13.53 -3.38
CA LEU A 212 14.12 -14.20 -2.17
C LEU A 212 13.87 -15.71 -2.40
N LYS A 213 13.22 -16.10 -3.52
CA LYS A 213 13.00 -17.53 -3.84
C LYS A 213 14.33 -18.30 -4.02
N ARG A 214 15.36 -17.67 -4.61
CA ARG A 214 16.75 -18.18 -4.66
C ARG A 214 17.37 -18.38 -3.27
N ARG A 215 16.98 -17.58 -2.28
CA ARG A 215 17.49 -17.60 -0.90
C ARG A 215 16.67 -18.50 0.04
N GLY A 216 15.79 -19.36 -0.51
CA GLY A 216 15.04 -20.36 0.26
C GLY A 216 13.69 -19.88 0.84
N TYR A 217 13.22 -18.69 0.46
CA TYR A 217 11.95 -18.16 0.96
C TYR A 217 10.72 -18.64 0.20
N ASN A 218 9.61 -18.82 0.90
CA ASN A 218 8.30 -19.24 0.39
C ASN A 218 7.56 -18.08 -0.29
N VAL A 219 8.18 -17.48 -1.31
CA VAL A 219 7.59 -16.37 -2.07
C VAL A 219 6.39 -16.85 -2.90
N TYR A 220 5.29 -16.09 -2.82
CA TYR A 220 4.09 -16.23 -3.65
C TYR A 220 4.23 -15.52 -5.01
N PHE A 221 3.88 -16.25 -6.07
CA PHE A 221 3.83 -15.78 -7.45
C PHE A 221 2.38 -15.81 -7.98
N GLU A 222 1.93 -14.73 -8.64
CA GLU A 222 0.57 -14.63 -9.21
C GLU A 222 0.12 -15.77 -10.17
N PRO A 223 0.98 -16.54 -10.87
CA PRO A 223 0.54 -17.75 -11.59
C PRO A 223 0.30 -19.00 -10.71
N GLU A 224 0.49 -18.94 -9.39
CA GLU A 224 0.06 -20.01 -8.49
C GLU A 224 -1.49 -20.10 -8.49
N ARG A 225 -2.05 -21.31 -8.30
CA ARG A 225 -3.51 -21.54 -8.39
C ARG A 225 -4.30 -21.07 -7.16
N MET A 226 -3.81 -20.03 -6.49
CA MET A 226 -4.34 -19.48 -5.24
C MET A 226 -4.70 -18.02 -5.47
N GLU A 227 -5.86 -17.58 -4.98
CA GLU A 227 -6.20 -16.16 -5.01
C GLU A 227 -5.34 -15.38 -4.01
N MET A 228 -5.02 -14.12 -4.32
CA MET A 228 -4.17 -13.26 -3.50
C MET A 228 -4.64 -13.15 -2.03
N GLU A 229 -5.95 -13.15 -1.79
CA GLU A 229 -6.52 -13.10 -0.44
C GLU A 229 -6.28 -14.40 0.34
N LYS A 230 -6.42 -15.55 -0.31
CA LYS A 230 -6.11 -16.88 0.25
C LYS A 230 -4.59 -17.04 0.52
N ALA A 231 -3.75 -16.38 -0.28
CA ALA A 231 -2.32 -16.31 -0.03
C ALA A 231 -1.97 -15.40 1.17
N LEU A 232 -2.82 -14.41 1.50
CA LEU A 232 -2.69 -13.60 2.71
C LEU A 232 -3.18 -14.34 3.97
N GLU A 233 -4.21 -15.18 3.87
CA GLU A 233 -4.69 -16.03 4.98
C GLU A 233 -3.59 -17.00 5.50
N ASP A 234 -2.71 -17.48 4.61
CA ASP A 234 -1.56 -18.33 4.95
C ASP A 234 -0.21 -17.60 4.80
N ALA A 235 -0.20 -16.26 4.89
CA ALA A 235 1.05 -15.50 4.77
C ALA A 235 1.88 -15.50 6.07
N SER A 236 3.20 -15.60 5.90
CA SER A 236 4.15 -15.27 6.96
C SER A 236 4.37 -13.76 7.02
N ALA A 237 4.57 -13.13 5.85
CA ALA A 237 4.82 -11.70 5.73
C ALA A 237 4.21 -11.11 4.45
N LEU A 238 3.77 -9.85 4.54
CA LEU A 238 3.37 -9.01 3.42
C LEU A 238 4.42 -7.92 3.20
N ILE A 239 5.15 -8.01 2.09
CA ILE A 239 6.08 -6.97 1.64
C ILE A 239 5.27 -5.80 1.07
N LEU A 240 5.50 -4.59 1.61
CA LEU A 240 4.86 -3.35 1.16
C LEU A 240 5.79 -2.63 0.17
N CYS A 241 5.42 -2.60 -1.10
CA CYS A 241 6.22 -1.96 -2.15
C CYS A 241 5.92 -0.46 -2.23
N LEU A 242 6.52 0.30 -1.33
CA LEU A 242 6.26 1.72 -1.09
C LEU A 242 6.61 2.58 -2.32
N SER A 243 5.62 3.35 -2.76
CA SER A 243 5.64 4.31 -3.88
C SER A 243 4.37 5.16 -3.82
N TYR A 244 4.33 6.28 -4.53
CA TYR A 244 3.11 7.07 -4.77
C TYR A 244 2.01 6.21 -5.41
N SER A 245 2.40 5.28 -6.30
CA SER A 245 1.47 4.36 -6.97
C SER A 245 0.86 3.30 -6.04
N PHE A 246 1.48 3.04 -4.89
CA PHE A 246 1.02 2.13 -3.84
C PHE A 246 0.09 2.85 -2.84
N SER A 247 0.48 4.03 -2.35
CA SER A 247 -0.33 4.80 -1.38
C SER A 247 -1.68 5.27 -1.94
N THR A 248 -1.74 5.53 -3.25
CA THR A 248 -2.95 5.94 -3.99
C THR A 248 -3.77 4.77 -4.54
N SER A 249 -3.41 3.52 -4.21
CA SER A 249 -4.11 2.31 -4.66
C SER A 249 -5.06 1.78 -3.58
N PRO A 250 -6.39 1.74 -3.81
CA PRO A 250 -7.33 1.18 -2.83
C PRO A 250 -7.10 -0.33 -2.64
N PHE A 251 -6.67 -1.03 -3.69
CA PHE A 251 -6.27 -2.44 -3.64
C PHE A 251 -5.09 -2.67 -2.69
N CYS A 252 -4.11 -1.77 -2.67
CA CYS A 252 -2.97 -1.89 -1.75
C CYS A 252 -3.35 -1.52 -0.31
N ARG A 253 -4.20 -0.50 -0.09
CA ARG A 253 -4.77 -0.21 1.24
C ARG A 253 -5.64 -1.37 1.75
N GLN A 254 -6.38 -2.05 0.87
CA GLN A 254 -7.12 -3.27 1.19
C GLN A 254 -6.19 -4.41 1.63
N GLN A 255 -5.16 -4.74 0.86
CA GLN A 255 -4.22 -5.84 1.19
C GLN A 255 -3.51 -5.64 2.53
N VAL A 256 -3.20 -4.39 2.90
CA VAL A 256 -2.66 -4.06 4.23
C VAL A 256 -3.71 -4.33 5.31
N LEU A 257 -4.96 -3.93 5.11
CA LEU A 257 -6.06 -4.21 6.05
C LEU A 257 -6.33 -5.72 6.20
N SER A 258 -6.23 -6.51 5.13
CA SER A 258 -6.24 -7.97 5.17
C SER A 258 -5.12 -8.52 6.04
N ALA A 259 -3.87 -8.14 5.76
CA ALA A 259 -2.71 -8.60 6.52
C ALA A 259 -2.78 -8.23 8.00
N LEU A 260 -3.31 -7.03 8.33
CA LEU A 260 -3.57 -6.61 9.70
C LEU A 260 -4.64 -7.47 10.40
N SER A 261 -5.72 -7.87 9.71
CA SER A 261 -6.79 -8.69 10.30
C SER A 261 -6.38 -10.15 10.50
N TYR A 262 -5.56 -10.70 9.59
CA TYR A 262 -4.97 -12.04 9.70
C TYR A 262 -3.75 -12.11 10.65
N GLY A 263 -3.17 -10.96 11.03
CA GLY A 263 -1.99 -10.91 11.90
C GLY A 263 -0.68 -11.31 11.19
N VAL A 264 -0.55 -10.94 9.92
CA VAL A 264 0.60 -11.18 9.04
C VAL A 264 1.66 -10.08 9.25
N ALA A 265 2.95 -10.44 9.21
CA ALA A 265 4.03 -9.49 9.42
C ALA A 265 4.17 -8.50 8.24
N LEU A 266 4.06 -7.20 8.47
CA LEU A 266 4.23 -6.15 7.45
C LEU A 266 5.69 -5.75 7.31
N VAL A 267 6.23 -5.82 6.09
CA VAL A 267 7.66 -5.58 5.80
C VAL A 267 7.83 -4.51 4.70
N PRO A 268 8.09 -3.24 5.06
CA PRO A 268 8.19 -2.16 4.09
C PRO A 268 9.48 -2.14 3.27
N VAL A 269 9.33 -1.91 1.97
CA VAL A 269 10.41 -1.84 0.96
C VAL A 269 10.18 -0.62 0.06
N LEU A 270 11.16 0.28 0.00
CA LEU A 270 11.06 1.53 -0.76
C LEU A 270 11.47 1.31 -2.23
N LEU A 271 10.56 1.60 -3.17
CA LEU A 271 10.80 1.43 -4.61
C LEU A 271 10.89 2.74 -5.40
N GLU A 272 10.66 3.89 -4.75
CA GLU A 272 10.60 5.21 -5.37
C GLU A 272 11.42 6.21 -4.55
N SER A 273 12.38 6.88 -5.20
CA SER A 273 13.26 7.85 -4.57
C SER A 273 12.48 9.05 -4.05
N ASN A 274 12.79 9.51 -2.82
CA ASN A 274 12.12 10.62 -2.15
C ASN A 274 10.61 10.40 -1.88
N TYR A 275 10.11 9.15 -1.96
CA TYR A 275 8.75 8.84 -1.53
C TYR A 275 8.69 8.72 0.01
N GLU A 276 7.89 9.58 0.64
CA GLU A 276 7.60 9.52 2.08
C GLU A 276 6.19 8.94 2.35
N PRO A 277 6.04 8.05 3.36
CA PRO A 277 4.73 7.62 3.86
C PRO A 277 3.88 8.76 4.46
N GLU A 278 2.86 9.18 3.72
CA GLU A 278 1.81 10.12 4.14
C GLU A 278 0.54 9.40 4.65
N THR A 279 -0.38 10.14 5.29
CA THR A 279 -1.73 9.68 5.68
C THR A 279 -1.73 8.38 6.49
N TRP A 280 -2.57 7.40 6.14
CA TRP A 280 -2.69 6.08 6.78
C TRP A 280 -1.39 5.27 6.81
N LEU A 281 -0.47 5.49 5.86
CA LEU A 281 0.84 4.83 5.86
C LEU A 281 1.81 5.49 6.86
N HIS A 282 1.67 6.78 7.13
CA HIS A 282 2.48 7.47 8.14
C HIS A 282 2.27 6.83 9.52
N TYR A 283 1.00 6.73 9.96
CA TYR A 283 0.64 6.11 11.24
C TYR A 283 1.07 4.64 11.35
N LEU A 284 1.07 3.90 10.23
CA LEU A 284 1.45 2.49 10.20
C LEU A 284 2.97 2.26 10.21
N LEU A 285 3.76 3.21 9.73
CA LEU A 285 5.19 3.03 9.44
C LEU A 285 6.14 3.96 10.23
N ALA A 286 5.61 4.85 11.07
CA ALA A 286 6.34 5.93 11.76
C ALA A 286 7.61 5.53 12.54
N THR A 287 7.81 4.25 12.87
CA THR A 287 9.00 3.75 13.60
C THR A 287 9.66 2.55 12.90
N VAL A 288 9.49 2.41 11.58
CA VAL A 288 9.93 1.24 10.82
C VAL A 288 11.03 1.62 9.82
N ILE A 289 12.12 0.85 9.80
CA ILE A 289 13.22 1.04 8.85
C ILE A 289 12.85 0.34 7.52
N TYR A 290 13.01 1.05 6.40
CA TYR A 290 12.71 0.54 5.06
C TYR A 290 13.96 -0.01 4.38
N THR A 291 13.86 -1.13 3.66
CA THR A 291 14.92 -1.52 2.72
C THR A 291 14.72 -0.80 1.37
N SER A 292 15.74 -0.09 0.88
CA SER A 292 15.66 0.67 -0.37
C SER A 292 16.06 -0.15 -1.60
N PHE A 293 15.28 -0.01 -2.69
CA PHE A 293 15.54 -0.58 -4.02
C PHE A 293 15.19 0.45 -5.12
N THR A 294 15.69 1.66 -4.95
CA THR A 294 15.66 2.73 -5.96
C THR A 294 16.79 2.56 -6.98
N ASP A 295 16.77 3.29 -8.10
CA ASP A 295 17.82 3.22 -9.14
C ASP A 295 19.24 3.63 -8.65
N ARG A 296 19.39 4.06 -7.39
CA ARG A 296 20.68 4.38 -6.74
C ARG A 296 21.28 3.22 -5.94
N ASP A 297 20.47 2.21 -5.61
CA ASP A 297 20.81 1.16 -4.65
C ASP A 297 21.51 -0.05 -5.28
N ASP A 298 22.35 -0.73 -4.50
CA ASP A 298 22.88 -2.04 -4.88
C ASP A 298 21.85 -3.13 -4.57
N PHE A 299 21.20 -3.63 -5.62
CA PHE A 299 20.06 -4.53 -5.52
C PHE A 299 20.36 -5.88 -4.84
N GLU A 300 21.59 -6.40 -4.87
CA GLU A 300 21.89 -7.67 -4.16
C GLU A 300 22.26 -7.41 -2.69
N ARG A 301 22.96 -6.31 -2.35
CA ARG A 301 23.14 -5.88 -0.95
C ARG A 301 21.81 -5.52 -0.29
N ALA A 302 20.92 -4.84 -1.03
CA ALA A 302 19.56 -4.58 -0.58
C ALA A 302 18.76 -5.89 -0.40
N ALA A 303 18.91 -6.88 -1.30
CA ALA A 303 18.27 -8.19 -1.15
C ALA A 303 18.81 -8.99 0.06
N GLU A 304 20.06 -8.80 0.45
CA GLU A 304 20.64 -9.34 1.69
C GLU A 304 20.06 -8.65 2.92
N SER A 305 19.98 -7.31 2.94
CA SER A 305 19.33 -6.53 4.02
C SER A 305 17.87 -6.93 4.21
N LEU A 306 17.10 -7.06 3.13
CA LEU A 306 15.72 -7.56 3.16
C LEU A 306 15.65 -9.01 3.66
N SER A 307 16.64 -9.85 3.35
CA SER A 307 16.70 -11.22 3.87
C SER A 307 16.98 -11.25 5.38
N LEU A 308 17.74 -10.30 5.92
CA LEU A 308 17.91 -10.14 7.37
C LEU A 308 16.60 -9.70 8.05
N ALA A 309 15.87 -8.75 7.46
CA ALA A 309 14.53 -8.36 7.93
C ALA A 309 13.52 -9.53 7.89
N LEU A 310 13.64 -10.43 6.91
CA LEU A 310 12.77 -11.60 6.72
C LEU A 310 13.22 -12.87 7.48
N THR A 311 14.30 -12.84 8.27
CA THR A 311 14.91 -14.04 8.90
C THR A 311 13.99 -14.81 9.89
N LYS A 312 12.79 -14.31 10.18
CA LYS A 312 11.76 -15.00 10.99
C LYS A 312 10.54 -15.48 10.18
N TYR A 313 10.50 -15.25 8.87
CA TYR A 313 9.28 -15.36 8.05
C TYR A 313 9.53 -16.13 6.76
N GLY A 314 8.60 -17.03 6.42
CA GLY A 314 8.52 -17.68 5.11
C GLY A 314 9.69 -18.60 4.78
N ILE A 315 10.35 -19.18 5.78
CA ILE A 315 11.46 -20.11 5.55
C ILE A 315 10.92 -21.44 5.03
N VAL A 316 11.30 -21.85 3.81
CA VAL A 316 11.01 -23.20 3.34
C VAL A 316 11.89 -24.18 4.12
N ARG A 317 11.28 -25.06 4.92
CA ARG A 317 12.02 -26.19 5.50
C ARG A 317 12.50 -27.09 4.35
N ALA A 318 13.80 -27.40 4.34
CA ALA A 318 14.27 -28.55 3.59
C ALA A 318 13.56 -29.79 4.14
N ILE A 319 12.77 -30.46 3.30
CA ILE A 319 12.19 -31.76 3.65
C ILE A 319 13.37 -32.74 3.70
N THR A 320 13.68 -33.24 4.90
CA THR A 320 14.64 -34.32 5.07
C THR A 320 14.00 -35.62 4.62
N SER A 321 13.95 -35.83 3.30
CA SER A 321 13.68 -37.12 2.70
C SER A 321 14.87 -38.05 2.95
N THR A 322 14.93 -38.60 4.15
CA THR A 322 15.77 -39.78 4.46
C THR A 322 15.01 -41.03 4.01
N ASP A 323 14.88 -41.18 2.70
CA ASP A 323 14.54 -42.42 1.99
C ASP A 323 15.57 -42.53 0.85
N ASP A 324 16.15 -43.72 0.67
CA ASP A 324 17.32 -43.92 -0.18
C ASP A 324 17.04 -43.75 -1.69
N ASP A 325 18.09 -43.37 -2.43
CA ASP A 325 18.17 -43.52 -3.88
C ASP A 325 18.09 -45.02 -4.24
N PRO A 326 17.20 -45.42 -5.17
CA PRO A 326 17.72 -46.16 -6.32
C PRO A 326 17.08 -45.78 -7.67
N ASP A 327 17.95 -45.32 -8.57
CA ASP A 327 18.07 -45.59 -10.01
C ASP A 327 16.79 -45.54 -10.91
N PRO A 328 16.72 -44.63 -11.91
CA PRO A 328 15.47 -44.35 -12.63
C PRO A 328 15.19 -45.34 -13.77
N SER A 329 14.28 -46.30 -13.54
CA SER A 329 13.71 -47.10 -14.64
C SER A 329 12.26 -47.55 -14.45
N GLU A 330 11.58 -47.71 -15.58
CA GLU A 330 10.23 -48.27 -15.80
C GLU A 330 9.03 -47.51 -15.21
N SER A 331 7.86 -47.88 -15.72
CA SER A 331 6.58 -47.18 -15.55
C SER A 331 5.47 -48.19 -15.30
N VAL A 332 4.41 -47.81 -14.57
CA VAL A 332 3.00 -48.20 -14.87
C VAL A 332 2.01 -47.57 -13.87
N SER A 333 0.82 -47.27 -14.40
CA SER A 333 -0.52 -46.94 -13.85
C SER A 333 -0.81 -46.84 -12.32
N PRO A 334 -1.76 -45.97 -11.92
CA PRO A 334 -2.23 -45.83 -10.54
C PRO A 334 -3.44 -46.72 -10.17
N PRO A 335 -3.67 -46.98 -8.87
CA PRO A 335 -4.99 -47.20 -8.28
C PRO A 335 -5.46 -45.98 -7.46
N SER A 336 -6.66 -46.06 -6.87
CA SER A 336 -7.40 -44.92 -6.26
C SER A 336 -7.92 -45.23 -4.84
N VAL A 337 -8.58 -44.24 -4.23
CA VAL A 337 -9.51 -44.29 -3.06
C VAL A 337 -8.93 -44.00 -1.65
N ALA A 338 -9.74 -43.26 -0.88
CA ALA A 338 -9.78 -43.09 0.60
C ALA A 338 -8.78 -42.16 1.33
N SER A 339 -9.21 -40.91 1.51
CA SER A 339 -9.16 -40.22 2.83
C SER A 339 -10.15 -40.91 3.84
N PRO A 340 -10.29 -40.50 5.13
CA PRO A 340 -9.60 -39.43 5.85
C PRO A 340 -9.12 -39.77 7.28
N TRP A 341 -8.28 -38.92 7.88
CA TRP A 341 -8.21 -38.77 9.35
C TRP A 341 -8.09 -37.30 9.78
N ARG A 342 -8.51 -37.01 11.01
CA ARG A 342 -8.58 -35.68 11.64
C ARG A 342 -7.64 -35.59 12.85
N SER A 343 -7.11 -34.39 13.08
CA SER A 343 -6.80 -33.85 14.42
C SER A 343 -7.33 -32.41 14.46
N ILE A 344 -8.53 -32.15 15.00
CA ILE A 344 -8.80 -31.96 16.43
C ILE A 344 -8.03 -30.75 16.98
N ALA A 345 -8.71 -29.60 17.00
CA ALA A 345 -8.37 -28.45 17.82
C ALA A 345 -9.55 -28.16 18.74
N LEU A 346 -9.32 -28.11 20.06
CA LEU A 346 -10.37 -27.81 21.03
C LEU A 346 -10.70 -26.31 20.99
N LYS A 347 -11.98 -25.97 20.80
CA LYS A 347 -12.54 -24.66 21.14
C LYS A 347 -13.40 -24.80 22.39
N ASN A 348 -12.96 -24.18 23.49
CA ASN A 348 -13.84 -23.99 24.65
C ASN A 348 -14.69 -22.75 24.42
N HIS A 349 -16.01 -22.90 24.44
CA HIS A 349 -16.97 -21.82 24.31
C HIS A 349 -17.67 -21.56 25.66
N THR A 350 -17.90 -20.30 25.98
CA THR A 350 -19.00 -19.89 26.87
C THR A 350 -19.83 -18.83 26.14
N GLY A 351 -21.12 -19.14 25.92
CA GLY A 351 -22.11 -18.18 25.42
C GLY A 351 -22.78 -17.42 26.57
N PRO A 352 -24.03 -16.90 26.44
CA PRO A 352 -25.04 -17.13 25.40
C PRO A 352 -25.35 -15.85 24.56
N GLY A 353 -26.21 -15.85 23.53
CA GLY A 353 -26.95 -16.95 22.89
C GLY A 353 -28.42 -16.61 22.60
N VAL A 354 -28.81 -16.49 21.31
CA VAL A 354 -30.20 -16.32 20.81
C VAL A 354 -30.42 -17.20 19.57
N ARG A 355 -31.66 -17.58 19.26
CA ARG A 355 -32.03 -18.73 18.41
C ARG A 355 -33.24 -18.48 17.50
N LEU A 356 -33.11 -18.81 16.21
CA LEU A 356 -34.16 -19.18 15.23
C LEU A 356 -33.46 -20.05 14.15
N GLN A 357 -33.86 -21.30 13.83
CA GLN A 357 -35.06 -21.74 13.10
C GLN A 357 -35.18 -21.04 11.72
N LEU A 358 -34.73 -21.58 10.58
CA LEU A 358 -34.73 -22.96 10.00
C LEU A 358 -36.09 -23.36 9.40
N LEU A 359 -36.17 -23.28 8.06
CA LEU A 359 -37.07 -24.06 7.19
C LEU A 359 -36.29 -24.53 5.95
N SER A 360 -36.86 -25.50 5.22
CA SER A 360 -36.14 -26.32 4.24
C SER A 360 -37.06 -26.87 3.14
N GLU A 361 -36.63 -26.79 1.89
CA GLU A 361 -37.11 -27.54 0.70
C GLU A 361 -36.06 -27.29 -0.40
N SER A 362 -35.54 -28.17 -1.26
CA SER A 362 -35.58 -29.62 -1.56
C SER A 362 -35.91 -29.87 -3.04
N SER A 363 -34.90 -30.33 -3.78
CA SER A 363 -35.01 -31.20 -4.97
C SER A 363 -35.71 -30.67 -6.24
N ASN A 364 -34.94 -30.53 -7.33
CA ASN A 364 -34.80 -31.61 -8.33
C ASN A 364 -33.85 -31.22 -9.50
N ALA A 365 -33.43 -32.20 -10.29
CA ALA A 365 -32.58 -32.04 -11.47
C ALA A 365 -33.26 -32.54 -12.76
N SER A 366 -32.85 -32.01 -13.92
CA SER A 366 -33.07 -32.60 -15.25
C SER A 366 -32.17 -31.95 -16.31
N THR A 367 -31.28 -32.73 -16.91
CA THR A 367 -30.66 -32.44 -18.22
C THR A 367 -31.58 -32.88 -19.36
N PRO A 368 -31.40 -32.35 -20.57
CA PRO A 368 -30.81 -33.21 -21.61
C PRO A 368 -29.87 -32.51 -22.61
N THR A 369 -29.07 -33.34 -23.28
CA THR A 369 -28.31 -33.10 -24.53
C THR A 369 -28.63 -34.29 -25.48
N PRO A 370 -28.06 -34.44 -26.70
CA PRO A 370 -27.23 -33.53 -27.53
C PRO A 370 -27.80 -33.36 -28.97
N GLY A 371 -27.00 -32.76 -29.88
CA GLY A 371 -27.19 -32.81 -31.33
C GLY A 371 -25.83 -32.64 -32.04
N GLU A 372 -25.60 -33.33 -33.17
CA GLU A 372 -24.25 -33.59 -33.70
C GLU A 372 -23.92 -33.00 -35.08
N CYS A 373 -22.62 -32.69 -35.25
CA CYS A 373 -21.80 -32.92 -36.46
C CYS A 373 -21.96 -32.09 -37.76
N ALA A 374 -20.93 -32.28 -38.61
CA ALA A 374 -20.64 -31.70 -39.94
C ALA A 374 -20.21 -30.21 -39.96
N THR A 375 -19.15 -29.78 -40.67
CA THR A 375 -18.12 -30.53 -41.44
C THR A 375 -16.82 -29.68 -41.53
N ALA A 376 -15.68 -30.31 -41.84
CA ALA A 376 -14.38 -29.63 -41.96
C ALA A 376 -14.07 -29.15 -43.39
N SER A 377 -13.17 -28.15 -43.51
CA SER A 377 -12.42 -27.86 -44.74
C SER A 377 -10.98 -27.44 -44.39
N VAL A 378 -10.02 -27.76 -45.26
CA VAL A 378 -8.57 -27.60 -45.02
C VAL A 378 -7.89 -27.02 -46.26
N CYS A 379 -7.00 -26.04 -46.07
CA CYS A 379 -5.79 -25.67 -46.84
C CYS A 379 -5.37 -24.25 -46.41
N GLN A 380 -4.23 -24.00 -45.75
CA GLN A 380 -2.81 -24.15 -46.15
C GLN A 380 -2.23 -22.99 -46.99
N ASN A 381 -1.17 -22.37 -46.44
CA ASN A 381 -0.12 -21.54 -47.09
C ASN A 381 -0.57 -20.19 -47.69
N CYS A 382 0.19 -19.08 -47.59
CA CYS A 382 1.65 -19.01 -47.77
C CYS A 382 2.36 -17.82 -47.07
N GLN A 383 3.57 -18.10 -46.57
CA GLN A 383 4.78 -17.26 -46.59
C GLN A 383 4.91 -15.91 -45.84
N ARG A 384 6.19 -15.58 -45.57
CA ARG A 384 6.70 -14.36 -44.90
C ARG A 384 6.92 -13.22 -45.90
N SER A 385 6.91 -11.99 -45.41
CA SER A 385 7.76 -10.90 -45.93
C SER A 385 8.18 -9.97 -44.78
N SER A 386 9.23 -9.16 -45.00
CA SER A 386 9.87 -8.31 -43.98
C SER A 386 10.20 -6.92 -44.53
N PHE A 387 10.39 -5.95 -43.62
CA PHE A 387 10.96 -4.61 -43.84
C PHE A 387 10.21 -3.63 -44.77
N SER A 388 9.69 -2.56 -44.17
CA SER A 388 10.04 -1.16 -44.51
C SER A 388 9.53 -0.24 -43.39
N THR A 389 9.99 0.99 -43.13
CA THR A 389 11.22 1.78 -43.34
C THR A 389 10.88 3.13 -42.69
N PHE A 390 11.76 3.70 -41.87
CA PHE A 390 11.49 5.02 -41.25
C PHE A 390 11.44 6.14 -42.30
N SER A 391 10.33 6.87 -42.37
CA SER A 391 10.21 8.12 -43.12
C SER A 391 10.64 9.32 -42.26
N ARG A 392 11.67 10.04 -42.71
CA ARG A 392 12.09 11.32 -42.12
C ARG A 392 11.18 12.45 -42.61
N LEU A 393 10.88 13.42 -41.75
CA LEU A 393 10.39 14.74 -42.18
C LEU A 393 11.41 15.82 -41.83
N ARG A 394 11.67 16.71 -42.79
CA ARG A 394 12.47 17.94 -42.63
C ARG A 394 11.57 19.14 -42.83
N SER A 395 11.56 20.06 -41.88
CA SER A 395 11.17 21.47 -42.02
C SER A 395 11.69 22.20 -40.77
N GLY A 396 12.16 23.45 -40.82
CA GLY A 396 12.42 24.32 -41.97
C GLY A 396 12.98 25.63 -41.40
N SER A 397 14.18 26.04 -41.81
CA SER A 397 14.90 27.15 -41.15
C SER A 397 14.74 28.48 -41.89
N CYS A 398 14.41 29.53 -41.14
CA CYS A 398 14.56 30.93 -41.55
C CYS A 398 15.45 31.63 -40.53
N SER A 399 16.41 32.43 -41.01
CA SER A 399 17.47 33.03 -40.19
C SER A 399 17.26 34.53 -39.96
N GLY A 400 17.79 35.06 -38.85
CA GLY A 400 17.77 36.48 -38.50
C GLY A 400 18.82 36.81 -37.44
N SER A 401 19.97 37.37 -37.86
CA SER A 401 21.13 37.70 -37.02
C SER A 401 21.37 39.22 -37.01
N GLN A 402 22.08 39.86 -36.08
CA GLN A 402 23.01 39.40 -35.03
C GLN A 402 22.56 39.96 -33.63
N ALA A 403 23.31 40.17 -32.55
CA ALA A 403 24.76 40.19 -32.30
C ALA A 403 25.16 40.04 -30.79
N PHE A 404 26.43 39.71 -30.57
CA PHE A 404 27.42 40.26 -29.62
C PHE A 404 26.96 41.19 -28.44
N LEU A 405 27.52 41.11 -27.21
CA LEU A 405 28.89 40.71 -26.81
C LEU A 405 28.96 39.91 -25.49
N VAL A 406 29.85 38.91 -25.48
CA VAL A 406 30.72 38.34 -24.42
C VAL A 406 30.66 38.97 -23.00
N TRP A 407 30.51 38.11 -21.98
CA TRP A 407 31.46 37.93 -20.86
C TRP A 407 31.46 36.43 -20.47
N SER A 408 32.59 35.90 -19.99
CA SER A 408 32.84 34.46 -19.88
C SER A 408 33.42 34.04 -18.52
N ASN A 409 33.10 32.80 -18.11
CA ASN A 409 33.70 31.99 -17.03
C ASN A 409 33.39 32.45 -15.58
N GLY A 410 32.62 31.64 -14.84
CA GLY A 410 32.37 31.89 -13.40
C GLY A 410 31.50 30.92 -12.61
N GLU A 411 31.05 29.77 -13.15
CA GLU A 411 29.91 29.01 -12.56
C GLU A 411 30.19 27.58 -12.05
N GLU A 412 31.43 27.11 -11.96
CA GLU A 412 31.73 25.76 -11.42
C GLU A 412 31.81 25.67 -9.88
N SER A 413 31.69 26.79 -9.16
CA SER A 413 31.87 26.86 -7.70
C SER A 413 30.58 26.59 -6.89
N VAL A 414 29.41 26.91 -7.45
CA VAL A 414 28.13 26.94 -6.69
C VAL A 414 27.42 25.58 -6.64
N ALA A 415 27.58 24.75 -7.68
CA ALA A 415 27.05 23.38 -7.68
C ALA A 415 27.83 22.48 -6.71
N SER A 416 29.17 22.58 -6.75
CA SER A 416 30.10 21.81 -5.91
C SER A 416 29.88 22.07 -4.43
N SER A 417 29.69 23.33 -4.03
CA SER A 417 29.43 23.70 -2.63
C SER A 417 28.05 23.25 -2.14
N ARG A 418 27.01 23.22 -3.00
CA ARG A 418 25.72 22.62 -2.65
C ARG A 418 25.79 21.10 -2.50
N LEU A 419 26.42 20.40 -3.45
CA LEU A 419 26.60 18.95 -3.37
C LEU A 419 27.41 18.54 -2.13
N GLN A 420 28.49 19.26 -1.82
CA GLN A 420 29.21 19.07 -0.56
C GLN A 420 28.33 19.30 0.65
N SER A 421 27.56 20.40 0.71
CA SER A 421 26.64 20.62 1.85
C SER A 421 25.56 19.54 1.97
N GLN A 422 25.09 18.96 0.87
CA GLN A 422 24.00 17.99 0.89
C GLN A 422 24.49 16.57 1.23
N GLN A 423 25.62 16.14 0.67
CA GLN A 423 26.30 14.91 1.10
C GLN A 423 26.75 15.02 2.56
N GLN A 424 27.26 16.18 2.97
CA GLN A 424 27.65 16.42 4.36
C GLN A 424 26.44 16.37 5.30
N TRP A 425 25.24 16.83 4.90
CA TRP A 425 24.03 16.70 5.72
C TRP A 425 23.47 15.27 5.78
N GLU A 426 23.65 14.48 4.72
CA GLU A 426 23.25 13.06 4.69
C GLU A 426 24.24 12.20 5.52
N GLU A 427 25.54 12.42 5.37
CA GLU A 427 26.58 11.83 6.23
C GLU A 427 26.46 12.32 7.68
N GLU A 428 26.15 13.59 7.94
CA GLU A 428 25.88 14.09 9.29
C GLU A 428 24.61 13.47 9.88
N GLN A 429 23.57 13.11 9.11
CA GLN A 429 22.39 12.43 9.68
C GLN A 429 22.67 10.95 10.03
N GLU A 430 23.32 10.17 9.16
CA GLU A 430 23.73 8.81 9.53
C GLU A 430 24.76 8.82 10.67
N ALA A 431 25.70 9.78 10.67
CA ALA A 431 26.66 9.95 11.76
C ALA A 431 26.01 10.42 13.06
N VAL A 432 25.01 11.31 13.06
CA VAL A 432 24.27 11.77 14.27
C VAL A 432 23.42 10.66 14.88
N LEU A 433 22.94 9.71 14.07
CA LEU A 433 22.30 8.49 14.57
C LEU A 433 23.34 7.49 15.13
N ALA A 434 24.50 7.36 14.49
CA ALA A 434 25.61 6.54 15.00
C ALA A 434 26.22 7.09 16.30
N TYR A 435 26.38 8.41 16.43
CA TYR A 435 26.88 9.12 17.62
C TYR A 435 25.98 8.99 18.86
N GLN A 436 24.76 8.49 18.69
CA GLN A 436 23.80 8.32 19.78
C GLN A 436 23.63 6.87 20.24
N ALA A 437 24.33 5.91 19.61
CA ALA A 437 24.30 4.51 20.01
C ALA A 437 25.01 4.32 21.37
N PRO A 438 24.35 3.71 22.39
CA PRO A 438 24.97 3.52 23.70
C PRO A 438 26.13 2.53 23.64
N SER A 439 27.23 2.86 24.30
CA SER A 439 28.45 2.06 24.30
C SER A 439 28.21 0.63 24.79
N PRO A 440 28.72 -0.41 24.10
CA PRO A 440 28.63 -1.80 24.58
C PRO A 440 29.24 -2.02 25.97
N ALA A 441 30.16 -1.16 26.43
CA ALA A 441 30.77 -1.22 27.75
C ALA A 441 29.72 -1.06 28.89
N VAL A 442 28.63 -0.33 28.64
CA VAL A 442 27.55 -0.12 29.62
C VAL A 442 26.88 -1.44 30.01
N ARG A 443 26.83 -2.45 29.12
CA ARG A 443 26.30 -3.79 29.43
C ARG A 443 27.07 -4.53 30.52
N LEU A 444 28.30 -4.11 30.82
CA LEU A 444 29.15 -4.68 31.88
C LEU A 444 28.99 -3.95 33.23
N TRP A 445 28.16 -2.90 33.31
CA TRP A 445 27.94 -2.18 34.55
C TRP A 445 27.04 -2.98 35.51
N ASP A 446 27.50 -3.13 36.75
CA ASP A 446 26.68 -3.62 37.85
C ASP A 446 25.66 -2.56 38.31
N VAL A 447 24.71 -3.00 39.14
CA VAL A 447 23.66 -2.11 39.69
C VAL A 447 24.27 -0.97 40.50
N GLU A 448 25.37 -1.18 41.24
CA GLU A 448 26.02 -0.10 41.99
C GLU A 448 26.60 0.99 41.09
N ARG A 449 27.16 0.62 39.93
CA ARG A 449 27.65 1.55 38.92
C ARG A 449 26.51 2.33 38.27
N VAL A 450 25.39 1.67 37.94
CA VAL A 450 24.18 2.33 37.41
C VAL A 450 23.56 3.28 38.43
N GLN A 451 23.44 2.89 39.70
CA GLN A 451 22.92 3.73 40.78
C GLN A 451 23.79 4.97 41.01
N ARG A 452 25.11 4.81 40.96
CA ARG A 452 26.07 5.93 41.05
C ARG A 452 25.94 6.87 39.85
N TRP A 453 25.81 6.34 38.64
CA TRP A 453 25.56 7.12 37.42
C TRP A 453 24.23 7.89 37.45
N LEU A 454 23.14 7.30 37.98
CA LEU A 454 21.88 8.02 38.19
C LEU A 454 22.05 9.21 39.15
N GLY A 455 22.87 9.05 40.20
CA GLY A 455 23.25 10.14 41.11
C GLY A 455 24.07 11.23 40.43
N GLU A 456 25.11 10.85 39.69
CA GLU A 456 25.97 11.75 38.88
C GLU A 456 25.16 12.50 37.81
N SER A 457 24.09 11.88 37.29
CA SER A 457 23.18 12.41 36.26
C SER A 457 22.07 13.33 36.79
N GLY A 458 22.04 13.64 38.10
CA GLY A 458 21.00 14.46 38.73
C GLY A 458 19.66 13.72 38.97
N LEU A 459 19.58 12.43 38.65
CA LEU A 459 18.38 11.58 38.80
C LEU A 459 18.40 10.78 40.12
N ALA A 460 19.14 11.27 41.12
CA ALA A 460 19.31 10.63 42.44
C ALA A 460 17.99 10.25 43.12
N HIS A 461 16.92 11.02 42.87
CA HIS A 461 15.57 10.79 43.39
C HIS A 461 14.92 9.48 42.88
N TYR A 462 15.35 8.97 41.72
CA TYR A 462 14.82 7.76 41.10
C TYR A 462 15.60 6.49 41.45
N THR A 463 16.70 6.60 42.19
CA THR A 463 17.57 5.47 42.62
C THR A 463 16.77 4.31 43.22
N GLN A 464 15.85 4.60 44.15
CA GLN A 464 15.00 3.57 44.76
C GLN A 464 14.00 2.94 43.77
N ALA A 465 13.42 3.71 42.86
CA ALA A 465 12.46 3.24 41.85
C ALA A 465 13.12 2.43 40.72
N LEU A 466 14.39 2.74 40.42
CA LEU A 466 15.23 2.07 39.42
C LEU A 466 16.27 1.14 40.07
N SER A 467 16.04 0.70 41.31
CA SER A 467 16.95 -0.17 42.08
C SER A 467 17.20 -1.56 41.46
N TRP A 468 16.41 -1.92 40.45
CA TRP A 468 16.51 -3.15 39.64
C TRP A 468 17.24 -2.94 38.30
N LEU A 469 17.63 -1.71 37.96
CA LEU A 469 18.24 -1.37 36.67
C LEU A 469 19.74 -1.72 36.68
N ASP A 470 20.12 -2.74 35.89
CA ASP A 470 21.51 -3.13 35.64
C ASP A 470 22.03 -2.52 34.32
N GLY A 471 23.31 -2.75 34.00
CA GLY A 471 23.93 -2.25 32.77
C GLY A 471 23.31 -2.76 31.48
N ASN A 472 22.75 -3.99 31.46
CA ASN A 472 22.08 -4.52 30.27
C ASN A 472 20.74 -3.84 30.03
N LEU A 473 19.94 -3.69 31.09
CA LEU A 473 18.64 -3.02 31.04
C LEU A 473 18.81 -1.51 30.77
N LEU A 474 19.85 -0.87 31.31
CA LEU A 474 20.22 0.50 30.99
C LEU A 474 20.60 0.65 29.50
N TRP A 475 21.36 -0.30 28.94
CA TRP A 475 21.73 -0.29 27.52
C TRP A 475 20.52 -0.49 26.59
N GLU A 476 19.62 -1.43 26.88
CA GLU A 476 18.38 -1.58 26.09
C GLU A 476 17.43 -0.40 26.27
N LEU A 477 17.39 0.26 27.44
CA LEU A 477 16.63 1.49 27.65
C LEU A 477 17.18 2.68 26.84
N ALA A 478 18.51 2.83 26.80
CA ALA A 478 19.19 3.81 25.96
C ALA A 478 18.96 3.56 24.46
N TRP A 479 18.75 2.30 24.04
CA TRP A 479 18.26 1.96 22.71
C TRP A 479 16.75 2.19 22.52
N HIS A 480 15.92 1.92 23.51
CA HIS A 480 14.47 2.15 23.46
C HIS A 480 14.17 3.63 23.22
N ARG A 481 14.97 4.53 23.82
CA ARG A 481 14.99 5.97 23.55
C ARG A 481 15.07 6.30 22.05
N ILE A 482 15.92 5.58 21.31
CA ILE A 482 16.18 5.78 19.87
C ILE A 482 15.13 5.06 19.02
N ARG A 483 14.83 3.80 19.35
CA ARG A 483 13.92 2.91 18.60
C ARG A 483 12.44 3.32 18.76
N SER A 484 12.05 3.95 19.87
CA SER A 484 10.69 4.41 20.12
C SER A 484 10.65 5.57 21.15
N CYS A 485 11.05 6.75 20.69
CA CYS A 485 11.09 7.99 21.48
C CYS A 485 9.76 8.31 22.17
N ASN A 486 8.63 8.19 21.47
CA ASN A 486 7.31 8.48 22.04
C ASN A 486 6.93 7.47 23.14
N ALA A 487 7.15 6.17 22.93
CA ALA A 487 6.85 5.16 23.94
C ALA A 487 7.82 5.25 25.13
N PHE A 488 9.07 5.69 24.92
CA PHE A 488 10.01 6.00 26.01
C PHE A 488 9.42 7.06 26.94
N PHE A 489 8.98 8.21 26.41
CA PHE A 489 8.36 9.27 27.21
C PHE A 489 7.06 8.81 27.90
N SER A 490 6.13 8.18 27.18
CA SER A 490 4.88 7.67 27.77
C SER A 490 5.11 6.65 28.88
N ASN A 491 6.13 5.79 28.77
CA ASN A 491 6.47 4.80 29.80
C ASN A 491 7.07 5.44 31.06
N LEU A 492 7.91 6.49 30.92
CA LEU A 492 8.43 7.24 32.07
C LEU A 492 7.30 7.97 32.82
N GLU A 493 6.33 8.52 32.09
CA GLU A 493 5.13 9.12 32.68
C GLU A 493 4.27 8.07 33.40
N HIS A 494 3.90 6.97 32.73
CA HIS A 494 2.93 6.00 33.27
C HIS A 494 3.49 5.07 34.35
N HIS A 495 4.77 4.68 34.28
CA HIS A 495 5.34 3.69 35.21
C HIS A 495 6.23 4.30 36.31
N LEU A 496 6.78 5.49 36.11
CA LEU A 496 7.62 6.17 37.10
C LEU A 496 7.01 7.49 37.61
N ASN A 497 5.87 7.92 37.06
CA ASN A 497 5.25 9.23 37.35
C ASN A 497 6.23 10.41 37.19
N MET A 498 7.16 10.26 36.24
CA MET A 498 8.28 11.17 36.03
C MET A 498 7.79 12.45 35.32
N PRO A 499 8.03 13.66 35.84
CA PRO A 499 7.61 14.90 35.19
C PRO A 499 8.46 15.19 33.95
N GLN A 500 7.90 15.91 32.98
CA GLN A 500 8.53 16.19 31.67
C GLN A 500 9.97 16.73 31.76
N HIS A 501 10.28 17.53 32.79
CA HIS A 501 11.64 17.99 33.12
C HIS A 501 12.62 16.81 33.32
N ASP A 502 12.27 15.88 34.20
CA ASP A 502 13.09 14.72 34.53
C ASP A 502 13.14 13.73 33.35
N GLN A 503 12.05 13.62 32.58
CA GLN A 503 12.03 12.79 31.38
C GLN A 503 13.03 13.27 30.32
N VAL A 504 13.09 14.59 30.07
CA VAL A 504 14.05 15.19 29.13
C VAL A 504 15.48 15.12 29.67
N LEU A 505 15.66 15.30 30.99
CA LEU A 505 16.96 15.06 31.64
C LEU A 505 17.43 13.62 31.41
N PHE A 506 16.57 12.62 31.66
CA PHE A 506 16.90 11.21 31.49
C PHE A 506 17.12 10.81 30.02
N PHE A 507 16.34 11.37 29.09
CA PHE A 507 16.59 11.24 27.66
C PHE A 507 18.00 11.72 27.27
N ASN A 508 18.43 12.86 27.82
CA ASN A 508 19.74 13.44 27.53
C ASN A 508 20.88 12.68 28.22
N THR A 509 20.72 12.23 29.47
CA THR A 509 21.78 11.49 30.17
C THR A 509 22.00 10.11 29.54
N LEU A 510 20.95 9.47 29.02
CA LEU A 510 21.07 8.23 28.22
C LEU A 510 21.79 8.44 26.87
N ALA A 511 21.88 9.67 26.35
CA ALA A 511 22.69 9.96 25.16
C ALA A 511 24.19 9.95 25.49
N LEU A 512 24.57 10.45 26.66
CA LEU A 512 25.97 10.49 27.14
C LEU A 512 26.58 9.10 27.42
N LEU A 513 25.77 8.03 27.31
CA LEU A 513 26.23 6.65 27.37
C LEU A 513 26.96 6.21 26.08
N ALA A 514 26.99 7.02 25.02
CA ALA A 514 27.80 6.78 23.83
C ALA A 514 29.32 6.91 24.11
N ASP A 515 29.72 7.90 24.91
CA ASP A 515 31.15 8.21 25.20
C ASP A 515 31.78 7.35 26.31
N VAL A 516 31.05 6.36 26.84
CA VAL A 516 31.52 5.47 27.90
C VAL A 516 32.51 4.44 27.35
N SER A 517 33.70 4.38 27.95
CA SER A 517 34.74 3.36 27.69
C SER A 517 34.82 2.33 28.82
#